data_AF-A0A6J4YLQ1-F1
#
_entry.id   AF-A0A6J4YLQ1-F1
#
_cell.length_a   1.000
_cell.length_b   1.000
_cell.length_c   1.000
_cell.angle_alpha   90.00
_cell.angle_beta   90.00
_cell.angle_gamma   90.00
#
_symmetry.space_group_name_H-M   'P 1'
#
loop_
_entity.id
_entity.type
_entity.pdbx_description
1 polymer ?
#
loop_
_entity_poly.entity_id
_entity_poly.type
_entity_poly.pdbx_seq_one_letter_code
_entity_poly.pdbx_strand_id
1 'polypeptide(L)'
;MDIFLRGYDTNNSEETKYLRWCYSSLKNGDLIEVEMMPDVPADDPSEIKSSLTDRKTINTTDEQAEQILKTAYSCNELLNKMLHEIKNKLSVDDSKKLAFGVGKVISEVFSSIAEPIYRKHPSKVPEELKDMPL
;
A
#
# COMPACT_ATOMS: atom_id res chain seq x y z
N MET A 1 -28.10 -2.85 7.34
CA MET A 1 -26.85 -2.28 6.81
C MET A 1 -26.22 -1.49 7.94
N ASP A 2 -24.99 -1.77 8.34
CA ASP A 2 -24.41 -1.11 9.52
C ASP A 2 -23.79 0.24 9.14
N ILE A 3 -24.06 1.28 9.94
CA ILE A 3 -23.34 2.56 9.82
C ILE A 3 -22.09 2.49 10.68
N PHE A 4 -21.00 2.93 10.08
CA PHE A 4 -19.76 3.20 10.80
C PHE A 4 -19.26 4.60 10.47
N LEU A 5 -18.72 5.28 11.48
CA LEU A 5 -17.90 6.46 11.28
C LEU A 5 -16.44 6.05 11.28
N ARG A 6 -15.64 6.64 10.38
CA ARG A 6 -14.21 6.38 10.26
C ARG A 6 -13.43 7.65 10.56
N GLY A 7 -12.40 7.53 11.39
CA GLY A 7 -11.45 8.58 11.69
C GLY A 7 -10.02 8.12 11.39
N TYR A 8 -9.16 9.10 11.16
CA TYR A 8 -7.73 8.89 10.98
C TYR A 8 -7.01 9.80 11.98
N ASP A 9 -6.22 9.20 12.88
CA ASP A 9 -5.30 9.94 13.72
C ASP A 9 -3.91 9.90 13.06
N THR A 10 -3.50 11.07 12.57
CA THR A 10 -2.22 11.31 11.88
C THR A 10 -1.27 12.15 12.74
N ASN A 11 -1.56 12.33 14.04
CA ASN A 11 -0.71 13.14 14.92
C ASN A 11 0.67 12.52 15.16
N ASN A 12 0.81 11.21 14.93
CA ASN A 12 2.11 10.52 14.94
C ASN A 12 2.61 10.34 13.51
N SER A 13 3.79 10.91 13.19
CA SER A 13 4.42 10.76 11.88
C SER A 13 4.86 9.33 11.56
N GLU A 14 5.00 8.48 12.58
CA GLU A 14 5.44 7.09 12.41
C GLU A 14 4.30 6.08 12.25
N GLU A 15 3.06 6.48 12.54
CA GLU A 15 1.91 5.58 12.57
C GLU A 15 0.61 6.34 12.30
N THR A 16 -0.19 5.85 11.36
CA THR A 16 -1.59 6.27 11.22
C THR A 16 -2.48 5.29 11.99
N LYS A 17 -3.28 5.81 12.92
CA LYS A 17 -4.31 5.01 13.58
C LYS A 17 -5.65 5.19 12.87
N TYR A 18 -6.20 4.07 12.45
CA TYR A 18 -7.53 3.96 11.86
C TYR A 18 -8.53 3.72 12.99
N LEU A 19 -9.43 4.67 13.18
CA LEU A 19 -10.44 4.64 14.22
C LEU A 19 -11.80 4.34 13.58
N ARG A 20 -12.58 3.46 14.20
CA ARG A 20 -13.92 3.10 13.72
C ARG A 20 -14.91 3.07 14.87
N TRP A 21 -16.01 3.81 14.70
CA TRP A 21 -17.16 3.78 15.61
C TRP A 21 -18.31 3.06 14.93
N CYS A 22 -18.88 2.05 15.60
CA CYS A 22 -20.06 1.33 15.13
C CYS A 22 -21.29 1.88 15.87
N TYR A 23 -22.25 2.45 15.15
CA TYR A 23 -23.40 3.09 15.77
C TYR A 23 -24.61 2.15 15.84
N SER A 24 -25.05 1.60 14.70
CA SER A 24 -26.16 0.65 14.66
C SER A 24 -26.40 0.07 13.26
N SER A 25 -27.24 -0.95 13.20
CA SER A 25 -27.76 -1.52 11.96
C SER A 25 -29.00 -0.74 11.48
N LEU A 26 -28.95 -0.20 10.26
CA LEU A 26 -30.07 0.43 9.58
C LEU A 26 -30.93 -0.57 8.80
N LYS A 27 -32.20 -0.20 8.65
CA LYS A 27 -33.18 -0.78 7.73
C LYS A 27 -33.46 0.18 6.58
N ASN A 28 -34.00 -0.36 5.49
CA ASN A 28 -34.43 0.47 4.37
C ASN A 28 -35.56 1.42 4.81
N GLY A 29 -35.37 2.71 4.53
CA GLY A 29 -36.30 3.77 4.92
C GLY A 29 -35.91 4.54 6.17
N ASP A 30 -34.84 4.14 6.86
CA ASP A 30 -34.31 4.90 7.99
C ASP A 30 -33.67 6.21 7.49
N LEU A 31 -33.87 7.29 8.25
CA LEU A 31 -33.27 8.60 8.00
C LEU A 31 -32.12 8.84 8.98
N ILE A 32 -30.98 9.28 8.46
CA ILE A 32 -29.80 9.59 9.25
C ILE A 32 -29.62 11.10 9.25
N GLU A 33 -29.46 11.68 10.43
CA GLU A 33 -29.04 13.07 10.61
C GLU A 33 -27.63 13.08 11.21
N VAL A 34 -26.77 13.93 10.66
CA VAL A 34 -25.38 14.07 11.10
C VAL A 34 -25.20 15.51 11.58
N GLU A 35 -24.91 15.66 12.86
CA GLU A 35 -24.63 16.95 13.48
C GLU A 35 -23.15 17.02 13.87
N MET A 36 -22.50 18.14 13.56
CA MET A 36 -21.16 18.40 14.06
C MET A 36 -21.25 18.97 15.47
N MET A 37 -20.78 18.20 16.44
CA MET A 37 -20.69 18.64 17.82
C MET A 37 -19.52 19.63 17.99
N PRO A 38 -19.61 20.56 18.96
CA PRO A 38 -18.48 21.37 19.39
C PRO A 38 -17.33 20.47 19.89
N ASP A 39 -16.13 21.03 19.99
CA ASP A 39 -14.88 20.31 20.29
C ASP A 39 -14.87 19.77 21.74
N VAL A 40 -15.58 18.65 21.93
CA VAL A 40 -15.68 17.89 23.17
C VAL A 40 -14.97 16.56 22.98
N PRO A 41 -14.48 15.92 24.06
CA PRO A 41 -13.92 14.58 23.97
C PRO A 41 -14.90 13.64 23.28
N ALA A 42 -14.49 13.06 22.15
CA ALA A 42 -15.28 12.07 21.44
C ALA A 42 -15.36 10.76 22.25
N ASP A 43 -16.42 9.98 22.01
CA ASP A 43 -16.50 8.63 22.53
C ASP A 43 -15.31 7.78 22.05
N ASP A 44 -14.91 6.77 22.83
CA ASP A 44 -13.87 5.85 22.40
C ASP A 44 -14.31 5.04 21.16
N PRO A 45 -13.42 4.86 20.17
CA PRO A 45 -13.72 4.06 18.98
C PRO A 45 -13.93 2.59 19.33
N SER A 46 -14.88 1.97 18.64
CA SER A 46 -15.17 0.54 18.77
C SER A 46 -14.04 -0.35 18.24
N GLU A 47 -13.25 0.15 17.30
CA GLU A 47 -12.08 -0.54 16.74
C GLU A 47 -10.96 0.47 16.45
N ILE A 48 -9.76 0.16 16.94
CA ILE A 48 -8.52 0.88 16.64
C ILE A 48 -7.61 -0.07 15.86
N LYS A 49 -7.29 0.30 14.63
CA LYS A 49 -6.30 -0.39 13.80
C LYS A 49 -5.09 0.50 13.62
N SER A 50 -3.90 -0.09 13.69
CA SER A 50 -2.65 0.60 13.50
C SER A 50 -2.13 0.31 12.10
N SER A 51 -1.56 1.32 11.43
CA SER A 51 -0.77 1.06 10.23
C SER A 51 0.42 0.13 10.49
N LEU A 52 0.89 0.00 11.74
CA LEU A 52 1.94 -0.94 12.15
C LEU A 52 1.46 -2.38 12.27
N THR A 53 0.17 -2.59 12.56
CA THR A 53 -0.45 -3.94 12.57
C THR A 53 -1.02 -4.34 11.23
N ASP A 54 -1.00 -3.44 10.25
CA ASP A 54 -1.31 -3.75 8.87
C ASP A 54 -0.19 -4.63 8.29
N ARG A 55 -0.55 -5.69 7.57
CA ARG A 55 0.42 -6.67 7.01
C ARG A 55 1.38 -6.05 5.96
N LYS A 56 1.32 -4.74 5.77
CA LYS A 56 2.07 -3.95 4.78
C LYS A 56 3.20 -3.12 5.38
N THR A 57 3.40 -3.11 6.70
CA THR A 57 4.56 -2.47 7.33
C THR A 57 5.73 -3.44 7.44
N ILE A 58 6.81 -3.13 6.73
CA ILE A 58 8.09 -3.85 6.81
C ILE A 58 9.00 -3.06 7.75
N ASN A 59 9.33 -3.63 8.91
CA ASN A 59 10.30 -3.05 9.84
C ASN A 59 11.71 -3.48 9.45
N THR A 60 12.50 -2.55 8.90
CA THR A 60 13.89 -2.78 8.46
C THR A 60 14.80 -1.63 8.89
N THR A 61 16.08 -1.93 9.10
CA THR A 61 17.14 -0.91 9.17
C THR A 61 17.49 -0.38 7.77
N ASP A 62 18.17 0.75 7.67
CA ASP A 62 18.63 1.32 6.39
C ASP A 62 19.43 0.32 5.55
N GLU A 63 20.31 -0.45 6.19
CA GLU A 63 21.16 -1.47 5.56
C GLU A 63 20.33 -2.63 5.02
N GLN A 64 19.34 -3.09 5.78
CA GLN A 64 18.42 -4.14 5.36
C GLN A 64 17.53 -3.66 4.20
N ALA A 65 17.00 -2.43 4.30
CA ALA A 65 16.21 -1.80 3.25
C ALA A 65 17.00 -1.73 1.93
N GLU A 66 18.26 -1.32 1.98
CA GLU A 66 19.12 -1.25 0.80
C GLU A 66 19.38 -2.63 0.18
N GLN A 67 19.67 -3.64 0.99
CA GLN A 67 19.87 -5.01 0.48
C GLN A 67 18.60 -5.58 -0.18
N ILE A 68 17.44 -5.37 0.45
CA ILE A 68 16.15 -5.86 -0.06
C ILE A 68 15.81 -5.15 -1.37
N LEU A 69 15.90 -3.82 -1.41
CA LEU A 69 15.65 -3.04 -2.63
C LEU A 69 16.59 -3.47 -3.75
N LYS A 70 17.90 -3.60 -3.48
CA LYS A 70 18.87 -4.09 -4.46
C LYS A 70 18.49 -5.45 -5.03
N THR A 71 18.03 -6.37 -4.17
CA THR A 71 17.58 -7.70 -4.60
C THR A 71 16.33 -7.62 -5.48
N ALA A 72 15.36 -6.79 -5.12
CA ALA A 72 14.17 -6.55 -5.92
C ALA A 72 14.51 -5.96 -7.30
N TYR A 73 15.43 -4.99 -7.35
CA TYR A 73 15.95 -4.43 -8.60
C TYR A 73 16.62 -5.48 -9.48
N SER A 74 17.49 -6.31 -8.92
CA SER A 74 18.14 -7.38 -9.69
C SER A 74 17.13 -8.40 -10.24
N CYS A 75 16.07 -8.71 -9.49
CA CYS A 75 14.99 -9.57 -10.00
C CYS A 75 14.30 -8.92 -11.23
N ASN A 76 13.97 -7.64 -11.15
CA ASN A 76 13.39 -6.89 -12.27
C ASN A 76 14.32 -6.87 -13.49
N GLU A 77 15.63 -6.64 -13.31
CA GLU A 77 16.61 -6.68 -14.41
C GLU A 77 16.68 -8.05 -15.07
N LEU A 78 16.71 -9.13 -14.29
CA LEU A 78 16.76 -10.49 -14.82
C LEU A 78 15.50 -10.85 -15.62
N LEU A 79 14.32 -10.47 -15.12
CA LEU A 79 13.05 -10.69 -15.83
C LEU A 79 12.99 -9.91 -17.14
N ASN A 80 13.42 -8.64 -17.14
CA ASN A 80 13.45 -7.82 -18.36
C ASN A 80 14.49 -8.33 -19.37
N LYS A 81 15.66 -8.77 -18.91
CA LYS A 81 16.68 -9.40 -19.76
C LYS A 81 16.12 -10.67 -20.41
N MET A 82 15.47 -11.53 -19.64
CA MET A 82 14.81 -12.72 -20.16
C MET A 82 13.78 -12.37 -21.25
N LEU A 83 12.91 -11.37 -21.00
CA LEU A 83 11.96 -10.89 -22.01
C LEU A 83 12.65 -10.44 -23.30
N HIS A 84 13.76 -9.70 -23.17
CA HIS A 84 14.50 -9.21 -24.32
C HIS A 84 15.10 -10.36 -25.16
N GLU A 85 15.69 -11.36 -24.50
CA GLU A 85 16.34 -12.50 -25.15
C GLU A 85 15.38 -13.43 -25.91
N ILE A 86 14.13 -13.52 -25.46
CA ILE A 86 13.12 -14.42 -26.05
C ILE A 86 12.13 -13.71 -26.96
N LYS A 87 12.09 -12.36 -26.96
CA LYS A 87 11.15 -11.56 -27.76
C LYS A 87 11.15 -11.94 -29.24
N ASN A 88 12.32 -12.21 -29.81
CA ASN A 88 12.45 -12.56 -31.24
C ASN A 88 12.25 -14.07 -31.52
N LYS A 89 12.05 -14.89 -30.48
CA LYS A 89 11.83 -16.34 -30.58
C LYS A 89 10.36 -16.73 -30.44
N LEU A 90 9.50 -15.79 -30.06
CA LEU A 90 8.09 -16.00 -29.80
C LEU A 90 7.23 -15.29 -30.85
N SER A 91 5.99 -15.73 -30.98
CA SER A 91 4.99 -14.96 -31.70
C SER A 91 4.75 -13.62 -30.99
N VAL A 92 4.21 -12.63 -31.71
CA VAL A 92 3.85 -11.33 -31.11
C VAL A 92 2.85 -11.50 -29.97
N ASP A 93 1.90 -12.44 -30.11
CA ASP A 93 0.87 -12.69 -29.10
C ASP A 93 1.46 -13.34 -27.83
N ASP A 94 2.33 -14.34 -27.98
CA ASP A 94 2.98 -15.00 -26.84
C ASP A 94 3.97 -14.06 -26.15
N SER A 95 4.66 -13.21 -26.90
CA SER A 95 5.51 -12.16 -26.34
C SER A 95 4.73 -11.20 -25.46
N LYS A 96 3.51 -10.80 -25.88
CA LYS A 96 2.63 -9.93 -25.08
C LYS A 96 2.15 -10.64 -23.81
N LYS A 97 1.71 -11.89 -23.90
CA LYS A 97 1.27 -12.67 -22.72
C LYS A 97 2.39 -12.82 -21.70
N LEU A 98 3.60 -13.08 -22.17
CA LEU A 98 4.76 -13.22 -21.29
C LEU A 98 5.18 -11.90 -20.66
N ALA A 99 5.24 -10.81 -21.44
CA ALA A 99 5.51 -9.47 -20.92
C ALA A 99 4.47 -9.07 -19.86
N PHE A 100 3.19 -9.40 -20.08
CA PHE A 100 2.14 -9.17 -19.10
C PHE A 100 2.33 -9.98 -17.82
N GLY A 101 2.70 -11.26 -17.92
CA GLY A 101 3.02 -12.11 -16.77
C GLY A 101 4.19 -11.56 -15.95
N VAL A 102 5.27 -11.14 -16.62
CA VAL A 102 6.42 -10.49 -15.98
C VAL A 102 6.03 -9.17 -15.31
N GLY A 103 5.22 -8.35 -15.99
CA GLY A 103 4.71 -7.10 -15.42
C GLY A 103 3.91 -7.31 -14.13
N LYS A 104 3.11 -8.38 -14.05
CA LYS A 104 2.40 -8.75 -12.80
C LYS A 104 3.35 -9.08 -11.66
N VAL A 105 4.40 -9.86 -11.93
CA VAL A 105 5.41 -10.20 -10.91
C VAL A 105 6.11 -8.95 -10.40
N ILE A 106 6.54 -8.07 -11.32
CA ILE A 106 7.21 -6.80 -10.95
C ILE A 106 6.28 -5.91 -10.13
N SER A 107 5.01 -5.79 -10.54
CA SER A 107 4.01 -5.00 -9.82
C SER A 107 3.79 -5.50 -8.39
N GLU A 108 3.72 -6.82 -8.20
CA GLU A 108 3.52 -7.41 -6.87
C GLU A 108 4.75 -7.22 -5.98
N VAL A 109 5.96 -7.40 -6.53
CA VAL A 109 7.21 -7.11 -5.80
C VAL A 109 7.26 -5.64 -5.39
N PHE A 110 6.83 -4.73 -6.27
CA PHE A 110 6.79 -3.31 -5.93
C PHE A 110 5.80 -3.03 -4.79
N SER A 111 4.53 -3.43 -4.91
CA SER A 111 3.49 -3.11 -3.93
C SER A 111 3.69 -3.79 -2.58
N SER A 112 4.28 -4.99 -2.59
CA SER A 112 4.41 -5.81 -1.38
C SER A 112 5.78 -5.71 -0.70
N ILE A 113 6.79 -5.15 -1.39
CA ILE A 113 8.15 -5.01 -0.84
C ILE A 113 8.67 -3.57 -0.98
N ALA A 114 8.78 -3.05 -2.20
CA ALA A 114 9.45 -1.77 -2.43
C ALA A 114 8.69 -0.59 -1.83
N GLU A 115 7.38 -0.48 -2.08
CA GLU A 115 6.53 0.61 -1.59
C GLU A 115 6.51 0.67 -0.04
N PRO A 116 6.29 -0.44 0.70
CA PRO A 116 6.48 -0.47 2.15
C PRO A 116 7.84 0.06 2.63
N ILE A 117 8.92 -0.35 1.97
CA ILE A 117 10.28 0.07 2.35
C ILE A 117 10.47 1.57 2.08
N TYR A 118 10.00 2.07 0.95
CA TYR A 118 10.07 3.49 0.60
C TYR A 118 9.29 4.38 1.57
N ARG A 119 8.10 3.95 2.00
CA ARG A 119 7.35 4.66 3.03
C ARG A 119 8.12 4.78 4.34
N LYS A 120 8.85 3.72 4.74
CA LYS A 120 9.64 3.73 5.97
C LYS A 120 10.98 4.46 5.81
N HIS A 121 11.57 4.41 4.61
CA HIS A 121 12.88 4.96 4.26
C HIS A 121 12.79 5.92 3.07
N PRO A 122 12.19 7.13 3.22
CA PRO A 122 11.95 8.05 2.11
C PRO A 122 13.22 8.50 1.37
N SER A 123 14.38 8.50 2.05
CA SER A 123 15.68 8.82 1.45
C SER A 123 16.14 7.81 0.39
N LYS A 124 15.55 6.61 0.35
CA LYS A 124 15.87 5.55 -0.60
C LYS A 124 14.94 5.56 -1.83
N VAL A 125 13.96 6.47 -1.90
CA VAL A 125 13.08 6.61 -3.07
C VAL A 125 13.90 7.12 -4.26
N PRO A 126 13.92 6.41 -5.40
CA PRO A 126 14.57 6.88 -6.62
C PRO A 126 13.99 8.23 -7.06
N GLU A 127 14.82 9.11 -7.62
CA GLU A 127 14.39 10.44 -8.08
C GLU A 127 13.22 10.34 -9.06
N GLU A 128 13.21 9.31 -9.90
CA GLU A 128 12.19 9.07 -10.92
C GLU A 128 10.80 8.76 -10.34
N LEU A 129 10.73 8.39 -9.06
CA LEU A 129 9.49 8.03 -8.36
C LEU A 129 9.03 9.09 -7.35
N LYS A 130 9.81 10.14 -7.10
CA LYS A 130 9.50 11.12 -6.05
C LYS A 130 8.25 11.95 -6.29
N ASP A 131 7.88 12.13 -7.56
CA ASP A 131 6.69 12.89 -7.95
C ASP A 131 5.44 12.01 -8.15
N MET A 132 5.57 10.69 -7.97
CA MET A 132 4.45 9.77 -8.07
C MET A 132 3.76 9.61 -6.71
N PRO A 133 2.42 9.58 -6.65
CA PRO A 133 1.72 9.18 -5.43
C PRO A 133 2.08 7.72 -5.13
N LEU A 134 2.86 7.50 -4.07
CA LEU A 134 3.17 6.19 -3.48
C LEU A 134 1.97 5.64 -2.72
#